data_AF-A0A354EV00-F1
#
_entry.id   AF-A0A354EV00-F1
#
_cell.length_a   1.000
_cell.length_b   1.000
_cell.length_c   1.000
_cell.angle_alpha   90.00
_cell.angle_beta   90.00
_cell.angle_gamma   90.00
#
_symmetry.space_group_name_H-M   'P 1'
#
loop_
_entity.id
_entity.type
_entity.pdbx_description
1 polymer ?
#
loop_
_entity_poly.entity_id
_entity_poly.type
_entity_poly.pdbx_seq_one_letter_code
_entity_poly.pdbx_strand_id
1 'polypeptide(L)'
;MTKSITESLNALIDALPQRPDQAVIDRLRTDLSVVSSQLLSGAIQEIAATAKKKLPEEPAEGDIRDAIYRIYNRKVAEHAQMFPMFHTVETALRASLAVELETHYGIQGWWNPVLKGLMSSAWDPRSVTRIGNVDVNREIPYRMGRILQSLIDKKVAVTSFRTGNELLTACDFGHLVFLIEDHWSLFAPKFVFKGQMVPKQLAVTWLDRIRDARNAVYHHQSFEGAPGAYDAGDFVTQCLGVKLAKVHPLIAGAPCKPPPYFPKLVAPRQAAP
;
A
#
# COMPACT_ATOMS: atom_id res chain seq x y z
N MET A 1 16.05 -10.16 -10.64
CA MET A 1 16.85 -10.16 -9.39
C MET A 1 17.42 -8.76 -9.22
N THR A 2 17.10 -8.06 -8.12
CA THR A 2 17.60 -6.70 -7.88
C THR A 2 19.07 -6.75 -7.50
N LYS A 3 19.95 -6.17 -8.33
CA LYS A 3 21.38 -6.06 -8.01
C LYS A 3 21.59 -5.21 -6.76
N SER A 4 22.62 -5.52 -5.97
CA SER A 4 23.08 -4.67 -4.89
C SER A 4 23.45 -3.26 -5.40
N ILE A 5 23.51 -2.28 -4.49
CA ILE A 5 23.99 -0.93 -4.84
C ILE A 5 25.41 -1.01 -5.42
N THR A 6 26.28 -1.83 -4.82
CA THR A 6 27.67 -2.00 -5.26
C THR A 6 27.76 -2.53 -6.68
N GLU A 7 27.01 -3.59 -7.01
CA GLU A 7 26.97 -4.14 -8.37
C GLU A 7 26.39 -3.15 -9.38
N SER A 8 25.39 -2.39 -8.98
CA SER A 8 24.78 -1.37 -9.85
C SER A 8 25.74 -0.21 -10.10
N LEU A 9 26.44 0.25 -9.08
CA LEU A 9 27.43 1.31 -9.20
C LEU A 9 28.61 0.89 -10.08
N ASN A 10 29.09 -0.35 -9.93
CA ASN A 10 30.13 -0.89 -10.81
C ASN A 10 29.65 -0.92 -12.27
N ALA A 11 28.41 -1.37 -12.52
CA ALA A 11 27.85 -1.35 -13.88
C ALA A 11 27.70 0.08 -14.46
N LEU A 12 27.44 1.08 -13.62
CA LEU A 12 27.47 2.48 -14.06
C LEU A 12 28.90 2.90 -14.42
N ILE A 13 29.88 2.64 -13.55
CA ILE A 13 31.28 2.98 -13.79
C ILE A 13 31.77 2.38 -15.11
N ASP A 14 31.41 1.13 -15.40
CA ASP A 14 31.75 0.45 -16.66
C ASP A 14 31.05 1.06 -17.89
N ALA A 15 29.89 1.69 -17.69
CA ALA A 15 29.09 2.30 -18.75
C ALA A 15 29.42 3.77 -19.03
N LEU A 16 30.13 4.45 -18.12
CA LEU A 16 30.55 5.83 -18.29
C LEU A 16 31.55 5.95 -19.46
N PRO A 17 31.52 7.06 -20.24
CA PRO A 17 32.47 7.24 -21.34
C PRO A 17 33.92 7.29 -20.87
N GLN A 18 34.15 7.87 -19.69
CA GLN A 18 35.42 7.87 -18.99
C GLN A 18 35.21 7.40 -17.55
N ARG A 19 36.16 6.58 -17.06
CA ARG A 19 36.12 6.08 -15.69
C ARG A 19 36.45 7.21 -14.70
N PRO A 20 35.60 7.49 -13.69
CA PRO A 20 35.91 8.46 -12.65
C PRO A 20 37.06 8.00 -11.74
N ASP A 21 37.72 8.95 -11.10
CA ASP A 21 38.74 8.67 -10.08
C ASP A 21 38.18 7.90 -8.89
N GLN A 22 39.03 7.11 -8.23
CA GLN A 22 38.64 6.28 -7.09
C GLN A 22 38.02 7.11 -5.94
N ALA A 23 38.54 8.31 -5.69
CA ALA A 23 37.98 9.21 -4.67
C ALA A 23 36.55 9.67 -4.99
N VAL A 24 36.20 9.84 -6.28
CA VAL A 24 34.83 10.14 -6.72
C VAL A 24 33.92 8.93 -6.50
N ILE A 25 34.41 7.73 -6.86
CA ILE A 25 33.68 6.47 -6.66
C ILE A 25 33.37 6.25 -5.16
N ASP A 26 34.31 6.53 -4.26
CA ASP A 26 34.13 6.34 -2.83
C ASP A 26 33.16 7.36 -2.22
N ARG A 27 33.19 8.62 -2.68
CA ARG A 27 32.18 9.63 -2.30
C ARG A 27 30.78 9.23 -2.78
N LEU A 28 30.65 8.86 -4.05
CA LEU A 28 29.40 8.33 -4.60
C LEU A 28 28.88 7.18 -3.73
N ARG A 29 29.70 6.18 -3.37
CA ARG A 29 29.27 5.09 -2.47
C ARG A 29 28.71 5.60 -1.14
N THR A 30 29.34 6.61 -0.56
CA THR A 30 28.93 7.20 0.73
C THR A 30 27.60 7.94 0.60
N ASP A 31 27.46 8.77 -0.43
CA ASP A 31 26.25 9.55 -0.71
C ASP A 31 25.04 8.67 -1.02
N LEU A 32 25.30 7.49 -1.58
CA LEU A 32 24.29 6.51 -1.97
C LEU A 32 23.76 5.67 -0.79
N SER A 33 24.29 5.87 0.43
CA SER A 33 23.89 5.13 1.65
C SER A 33 22.67 5.70 2.38
N VAL A 34 22.24 6.92 2.03
CA VAL A 34 21.21 7.66 2.79
C VAL A 34 19.80 7.59 2.16
N VAL A 35 19.65 6.80 1.09
CA VAL A 35 18.40 6.67 0.31
C VAL A 35 18.01 5.20 0.12
N SER A 36 16.76 4.94 -0.32
CA SER A 36 16.31 3.57 -0.61
C SER A 36 17.25 2.86 -1.58
N SER A 37 17.88 1.78 -1.11
CA SER A 37 18.86 1.01 -1.87
C SER A 37 18.29 0.37 -3.13
N GLN A 38 17.02 -0.02 -3.10
CA GLN A 38 16.37 -0.67 -4.25
C GLN A 38 16.00 0.34 -5.34
N LEU A 39 15.41 1.47 -4.97
CA LEU A 39 15.11 2.54 -5.93
C LEU A 39 16.37 3.13 -6.53
N LEU A 40 17.40 3.28 -5.71
CA LEU A 40 18.68 3.80 -6.14
C LEU A 40 19.41 2.82 -7.06
N SER A 41 19.45 1.53 -6.73
CA SER A 41 19.96 0.48 -7.62
C SER A 41 19.28 0.54 -8.99
N GLY A 42 17.95 0.66 -9.02
CA GLY A 42 17.20 0.85 -10.27
C GLY A 42 17.52 2.16 -11.00
N ALA A 43 17.74 3.26 -10.28
CA ALA A 43 18.12 4.54 -10.88
C ALA A 43 19.52 4.48 -11.51
N ILE A 44 20.48 3.86 -10.82
CA ILE A 44 21.85 3.65 -11.30
C ILE A 44 21.86 2.77 -12.56
N GLN A 45 21.05 1.71 -12.59
CA GLN A 45 20.93 0.85 -13.78
C GLN A 45 20.33 1.60 -14.99
N GLU A 46 19.33 2.44 -14.76
CA GLU A 46 18.70 3.23 -15.83
C GLU A 46 19.66 4.28 -16.42
N ILE A 47 20.48 4.93 -15.57
CA ILE A 47 21.51 5.83 -16.08
C ILE A 47 22.65 5.05 -16.75
N ALA A 48 23.08 3.90 -16.23
CA ALA A 48 24.09 3.06 -16.88
C ALA A 48 23.68 2.67 -18.31
N ALA A 49 22.41 2.32 -18.52
CA ALA A 49 21.87 1.99 -19.85
C ALA A 49 21.85 3.20 -20.82
N THR A 50 21.92 4.44 -20.31
CA THR A 50 21.78 5.66 -21.11
C THR A 50 22.95 6.64 -20.97
N ALA A 51 24.02 6.25 -20.26
CA ALA A 51 25.12 7.11 -19.85
C ALA A 51 25.77 7.83 -21.03
N LYS A 52 26.14 7.08 -22.08
CA LYS A 52 26.72 7.63 -23.33
C LYS A 52 25.85 8.66 -24.06
N LYS A 53 24.55 8.70 -23.78
CA LYS A 53 23.60 9.64 -24.41
C LYS A 53 23.23 10.81 -23.49
N LYS A 54 23.23 10.59 -22.18
CA LYS A 54 22.70 11.53 -21.19
C LYS A 54 23.76 12.25 -20.37
N LEU A 55 24.99 11.75 -20.39
CA LEU A 55 26.14 12.38 -19.75
C LEU A 55 27.09 12.93 -20.81
N PRO A 56 27.79 14.04 -20.51
CA PRO A 56 28.86 14.52 -21.37
C PRO A 56 29.99 13.48 -21.47
N GLU A 57 30.87 13.67 -22.46
CA GLU A 57 31.99 12.76 -22.74
C GLU A 57 32.97 12.66 -21.57
N GLU A 58 33.20 13.78 -20.87
CA GLU A 58 33.95 13.85 -19.61
C GLU A 58 33.02 14.37 -18.49
N PRO A 59 32.25 13.49 -17.83
CA PRO A 59 31.30 13.91 -16.81
C PRO A 59 31.98 14.26 -15.49
N ALA A 60 31.68 15.45 -14.97
CA ALA A 60 32.08 15.82 -13.62
C ALA A 60 31.29 15.00 -12.58
N GLU A 61 31.80 14.91 -11.35
CA GLU A 61 31.10 14.23 -10.25
C GLU A 61 29.66 14.76 -10.07
N GLY A 62 29.48 16.08 -10.20
CA GLY A 62 28.17 16.72 -10.13
C GLY A 62 27.19 16.21 -11.19
N ASP A 63 27.64 16.02 -12.43
CA ASP A 63 26.80 15.55 -13.54
C ASP A 63 26.29 14.12 -13.28
N ILE A 64 27.17 13.25 -12.78
CA ILE A 64 26.84 11.86 -12.44
C ILE A 64 25.81 11.84 -11.29
N ARG A 65 26.06 12.63 -10.24
CA ARG A 65 25.16 12.72 -9.07
C ARG A 65 23.80 13.24 -9.47
N ASP A 66 23.75 14.35 -10.21
CA ASP A 66 22.50 14.96 -10.65
C ASP A 66 21.69 14.02 -11.56
N ALA A 67 22.36 13.26 -12.43
CA ALA A 67 21.70 12.28 -13.28
C ALA A 67 21.07 11.12 -12.46
N ILE A 68 21.80 10.58 -11.48
CA ILE A 68 21.29 9.53 -10.58
C ILE A 68 20.12 10.06 -9.76
N TYR A 69 20.29 11.22 -9.10
CA TYR A 69 19.27 11.79 -8.22
C TYR A 69 18.03 12.24 -8.99
N ARG A 70 18.17 12.71 -10.23
CA ARG A 70 17.02 13.02 -11.10
C ARG A 70 16.14 11.80 -11.33
N ILE A 71 16.73 10.66 -11.66
CA ILE A 71 15.98 9.40 -11.88
C ILE A 71 15.42 8.87 -10.56
N TYR A 72 16.23 8.88 -9.50
CA TYR A 72 15.80 8.46 -8.16
C TYR A 72 14.58 9.28 -7.68
N ASN A 73 14.67 10.61 -7.74
CA ASN A 73 13.57 11.50 -7.34
C ASN A 73 12.34 11.32 -8.22
N ARG A 74 12.50 11.04 -9.51
CA ARG A 74 11.39 10.67 -10.40
C ARG A 74 10.68 9.40 -9.90
N LYS A 75 11.43 8.34 -9.58
CA LYS A 75 10.87 7.08 -9.05
C LYS A 75 10.19 7.28 -7.69
N VAL A 76 10.77 8.11 -6.81
CA VAL A 76 10.13 8.49 -5.54
C VAL A 76 8.81 9.22 -5.80
N ALA A 77 8.78 10.15 -6.75
CA ALA A 77 7.56 10.87 -7.13
C ALA A 77 6.50 9.92 -7.73
N GLU A 78 6.89 9.01 -8.61
CA GLU A 78 6.02 7.97 -9.18
C GLU A 78 5.40 7.10 -8.07
N HIS A 79 6.20 6.66 -7.09
CA HIS A 79 5.71 5.93 -5.91
C HIS A 79 4.75 6.79 -5.07
N ALA A 80 5.12 8.05 -4.81
CA ALA A 80 4.34 8.98 -4.01
C ALA A 80 2.93 9.19 -4.60
N GLN A 81 2.84 9.28 -5.94
CA GLN A 81 1.58 9.45 -6.66
C GLN A 81 0.65 8.23 -6.56
N MET A 82 1.15 7.04 -6.21
CA MET A 82 0.32 5.84 -6.06
C MET A 82 -0.40 5.77 -4.72
N PHE A 83 0.13 6.40 -3.65
CA PHE A 83 -0.48 6.36 -2.32
C PHE A 83 -1.94 6.85 -2.28
N PRO A 84 -2.31 7.98 -2.93
CA PRO A 84 -3.71 8.42 -2.98
C PRO A 84 -4.66 7.37 -3.56
N MET A 85 -4.22 6.63 -4.58
CA MET A 85 -5.02 5.56 -5.17
C MET A 85 -5.23 4.42 -4.18
N PHE A 86 -4.15 3.91 -3.57
CA PHE A 86 -4.25 2.85 -2.57
C PHE A 86 -5.13 3.27 -1.39
N HIS A 87 -4.95 4.49 -0.89
CA HIS A 87 -5.76 5.03 0.18
C HIS A 87 -7.25 5.12 -0.18
N THR A 88 -7.57 5.55 -1.41
CA THR A 88 -8.95 5.65 -1.90
C THR A 88 -9.59 4.27 -2.01
N VAL A 89 -8.88 3.30 -2.58
CA VAL A 89 -9.34 1.91 -2.68
C VAL A 89 -9.58 1.33 -1.28
N GLU A 90 -8.59 1.40 -0.40
CA GLU A 90 -8.65 0.81 0.93
C GLU A 90 -9.78 1.41 1.78
N THR A 91 -9.98 2.74 1.68
CA THR A 91 -11.10 3.43 2.34
C THR A 91 -12.44 2.98 1.79
N ALA A 92 -12.60 2.88 0.46
CA ALA A 92 -13.82 2.42 -0.17
C ALA A 92 -14.16 0.97 0.23
N LEU A 93 -13.16 0.08 0.26
CA LEU A 93 -13.34 -1.30 0.68
C LEU A 93 -13.75 -1.40 2.15
N ARG A 94 -13.09 -0.65 3.06
CA ARG A 94 -13.47 -0.62 4.48
C ARG A 94 -14.90 -0.15 4.69
N ALA A 95 -15.27 0.96 4.08
CA ALA A 95 -16.62 1.51 4.20
C ALA A 95 -17.67 0.54 3.64
N SER A 96 -17.40 -0.06 2.48
CA SER A 96 -18.29 -1.06 1.90
C SER A 96 -18.40 -2.29 2.79
N LEU A 97 -17.30 -2.81 3.32
CA LEU A 97 -17.30 -3.98 4.20
C LEU A 97 -18.10 -3.71 5.49
N ALA A 98 -17.93 -2.55 6.10
CA ALA A 98 -18.62 -2.20 7.32
C ALA A 98 -20.14 -2.23 7.12
N VAL A 99 -20.62 -1.52 6.08
CA VAL A 99 -22.07 -1.43 5.81
C VAL A 99 -22.65 -2.78 5.40
N GLU A 100 -21.98 -3.51 4.49
CA GLU A 100 -22.51 -4.78 3.98
C GLU A 100 -22.54 -5.86 5.07
N LEU A 101 -21.51 -5.97 5.90
CA LEU A 101 -21.47 -6.99 6.96
C LEU A 101 -22.40 -6.64 8.13
N GLU A 102 -22.50 -5.37 8.53
CA GLU A 102 -23.49 -4.96 9.54
C GLU A 102 -24.92 -5.22 9.07
N THR A 103 -25.21 -4.91 7.79
CA THR A 103 -26.52 -5.16 7.19
C THR A 103 -26.83 -6.64 7.09
N HIS A 104 -25.87 -7.43 6.58
CA HIS A 104 -26.04 -8.87 6.40
C HIS A 104 -26.30 -9.59 7.72
N TYR A 105 -25.48 -9.31 8.75
CA TYR A 105 -25.60 -9.97 10.04
C TYR A 105 -26.67 -9.35 10.95
N GLY A 106 -27.12 -8.14 10.66
CA GLY A 106 -28.13 -7.40 11.44
C GLY A 106 -27.62 -6.87 12.79
N ILE A 107 -26.30 -6.84 12.99
CA ILE A 107 -25.65 -6.36 14.23
C ILE A 107 -24.39 -5.56 13.90
N GLN A 108 -24.15 -4.47 14.64
CA GLN A 108 -22.95 -3.63 14.46
C GLN A 108 -21.65 -4.40 14.77
N GLY A 109 -21.65 -5.10 15.90
CA GLY A 109 -20.54 -5.92 16.36
C GLY A 109 -20.52 -7.33 15.78
N TRP A 110 -20.59 -7.48 14.46
CA TRP A 110 -20.71 -8.81 13.81
C TRP A 110 -19.56 -9.78 14.11
N TRP A 111 -18.38 -9.28 14.48
CA TRP A 111 -17.25 -10.12 14.88
C TRP A 111 -17.31 -10.60 16.34
N ASN A 112 -18.15 -9.98 17.18
CA ASN A 112 -18.17 -10.23 18.62
C ASN A 112 -18.47 -11.69 19.00
N PRO A 113 -19.35 -12.44 18.32
CA PRO A 113 -19.54 -13.86 18.62
C PRO A 113 -18.24 -14.67 18.48
N VAL A 114 -17.46 -14.38 17.44
CA VAL A 114 -16.14 -15.01 17.19
C VAL A 114 -15.13 -14.56 18.24
N LEU A 115 -15.09 -13.27 18.57
CA LEU A 115 -14.21 -12.72 19.60
C LEU A 115 -14.48 -13.31 21.00
N LYS A 116 -15.74 -13.42 21.41
CA LYS A 116 -16.12 -14.04 22.70
C LYS A 116 -15.62 -15.49 22.77
N GLY A 117 -15.73 -16.18 21.65
CA GLY A 117 -15.15 -17.49 21.47
C GLY A 117 -13.63 -17.49 21.71
N LEU A 118 -12.87 -16.68 20.98
CA LEU A 118 -11.41 -16.52 21.12
C LEU A 118 -10.94 -16.32 22.56
N MET A 119 -11.71 -15.59 23.34
CA MET A 119 -11.37 -15.26 24.73
C MET A 119 -11.64 -16.40 25.72
N SER A 120 -12.22 -17.53 25.27
CA SER A 120 -12.45 -18.72 26.08
C SER A 120 -11.30 -19.73 25.96
N SER A 121 -10.93 -20.40 27.06
CA SER A 121 -9.75 -21.27 27.15
C SER A 121 -9.82 -22.59 26.36
N ALA A 122 -10.96 -22.92 25.74
CA ALA A 122 -11.19 -24.18 25.03
C ALA A 122 -11.74 -23.97 23.59
N TRP A 123 -11.43 -22.83 22.98
CA TRP A 123 -12.15 -22.38 21.79
C TRP A 123 -11.75 -23.06 20.48
N ASP A 124 -12.77 -23.49 19.74
CA ASP A 124 -12.69 -23.76 18.30
C ASP A 124 -13.45 -22.66 17.53
N PRO A 125 -12.79 -21.86 16.68
CA PRO A 125 -13.45 -20.91 15.79
C PRO A 125 -14.62 -21.46 15.00
N ARG A 126 -14.54 -22.73 14.62
CA ARG A 126 -15.54 -23.41 13.79
C ARG A 126 -16.81 -23.75 14.57
N SER A 127 -16.84 -23.52 15.88
CA SER A 127 -18.01 -23.74 16.73
C SER A 127 -19.07 -22.64 16.60
N VAL A 128 -18.73 -21.47 16.07
CA VAL A 128 -19.69 -20.38 15.83
C VAL A 128 -20.54 -20.74 14.61
N THR A 129 -21.79 -21.10 14.82
CA THR A 129 -22.72 -21.48 13.74
C THR A 129 -23.68 -20.37 13.33
N ARG A 130 -23.76 -19.29 14.12
CA ARG A 130 -24.63 -18.15 13.88
C ARG A 130 -23.97 -16.84 14.29
N ILE A 131 -24.11 -15.82 13.45
CA ILE A 131 -23.69 -14.44 13.71
C ILE A 131 -24.91 -13.54 13.51
N GLY A 132 -25.33 -12.85 14.58
CA GLY A 132 -26.57 -12.07 14.57
C GLY A 132 -27.75 -12.92 14.10
N ASN A 133 -28.35 -12.54 12.98
CA ASN A 133 -29.52 -13.21 12.40
C ASN A 133 -29.19 -14.26 11.32
N VAL A 134 -27.90 -14.52 11.04
CA VAL A 134 -27.48 -15.36 9.91
C VAL A 134 -26.75 -16.60 10.38
N ASP A 135 -27.14 -17.75 9.83
CA ASP A 135 -26.40 -19.00 9.98
C ASP A 135 -25.16 -18.99 9.08
N VAL A 136 -24.01 -19.31 9.66
CA VAL A 136 -22.72 -19.26 8.98
C VAL A 136 -22.11 -20.65 8.85
N ASN A 137 -21.41 -20.90 7.74
CA ASN A 137 -20.58 -22.09 7.63
C ASN A 137 -19.36 -21.97 8.56
N ARG A 138 -18.67 -23.09 8.79
CA ARG A 138 -17.52 -23.17 9.72
C ARG A 138 -16.28 -22.39 9.26
N GLU A 139 -16.17 -22.07 7.97
CA GLU A 139 -14.98 -21.41 7.41
C GLU A 139 -14.95 -19.90 7.70
N ILE A 140 -16.10 -19.23 7.61
CA ILE A 140 -16.24 -17.80 7.92
C ILE A 140 -15.72 -17.45 9.34
N PRO A 141 -16.23 -18.06 10.43
CA PRO A 141 -15.78 -17.74 11.77
C PRO A 141 -14.34 -18.21 12.03
N TYR A 142 -13.86 -19.25 11.33
CA TYR A 142 -12.46 -19.65 11.36
C TYR A 142 -11.53 -18.58 10.82
N ARG A 143 -11.78 -18.10 9.60
CA ARG A 143 -10.98 -17.04 8.96
C ARG A 143 -11.11 -15.70 9.69
N MET A 144 -12.31 -15.35 10.14
CA MET A 144 -12.53 -14.18 11.00
C MET A 144 -11.76 -14.28 12.32
N GLY A 145 -11.73 -15.47 12.92
CA GLY A 145 -10.93 -15.76 14.13
C GLY A 145 -9.44 -15.53 13.91
N ARG A 146 -8.89 -15.93 12.75
CA ARG A 146 -7.50 -15.68 12.38
C ARG A 146 -7.17 -14.19 12.25
N ILE A 147 -8.09 -13.40 11.69
CA ILE A 147 -7.97 -11.93 11.61
C ILE A 147 -7.92 -11.35 13.02
N LEU A 148 -8.90 -11.69 13.87
CA LEU A 148 -9.00 -11.19 15.24
C LEU A 148 -7.76 -11.57 16.08
N GLN A 149 -7.28 -12.81 15.95
CA GLN A 149 -6.06 -13.26 16.62
C GLN A 149 -4.84 -12.45 16.18
N SER A 150 -4.68 -12.19 14.87
CA SER A 150 -3.58 -11.35 14.37
C SER A 150 -3.60 -9.94 14.96
N LEU A 151 -4.79 -9.35 15.14
CA LEU A 151 -4.94 -8.04 15.77
C LEU A 151 -4.59 -8.09 17.27
N ILE A 152 -5.03 -9.12 17.98
CA ILE A 152 -4.70 -9.34 19.40
C ILE A 152 -3.19 -9.53 19.60
N ASP A 153 -2.53 -10.30 18.73
CA ASP A 153 -1.08 -10.52 18.76
C ASP A 153 -0.31 -9.20 18.58
N LYS A 154 -0.84 -8.30 17.73
CA LYS A 154 -0.37 -6.92 17.53
C LYS A 154 -0.77 -5.95 18.65
N LYS A 155 -1.34 -6.44 19.76
CA LYS A 155 -1.80 -5.66 20.92
C LYS A 155 -2.89 -4.63 20.60
N VAL A 156 -3.68 -4.85 19.56
CA VAL A 156 -4.87 -4.04 19.26
C VAL A 156 -5.96 -4.39 20.27
N ALA A 157 -6.58 -3.38 20.88
CA ALA A 157 -7.64 -3.54 21.87
C ALA A 157 -9.01 -3.86 21.23
N VAL A 158 -9.12 -4.98 20.51
CA VAL A 158 -10.32 -5.34 19.72
C VAL A 158 -11.61 -5.42 20.57
N THR A 159 -11.48 -5.69 21.87
CA THR A 159 -12.60 -5.71 22.84
C THR A 159 -13.23 -4.33 23.09
N SER A 160 -12.53 -3.23 22.79
CA SER A 160 -13.06 -1.88 22.94
C SER A 160 -13.88 -1.43 21.73
N PHE A 161 -13.78 -2.11 20.59
CA PHE A 161 -14.52 -1.75 19.38
C PHE A 161 -16.02 -1.95 19.57
N ARG A 162 -16.79 -1.11 18.87
CA ARG A 162 -18.25 -1.00 18.90
C ARG A 162 -18.85 -1.13 17.51
N THR A 163 -18.13 -0.69 16.47
CA THR A 163 -18.62 -0.68 15.08
C THR A 163 -17.71 -1.47 14.14
N GLY A 164 -18.28 -1.98 13.04
CA GLY A 164 -17.50 -2.66 11.99
C GLY A 164 -16.38 -1.79 11.44
N ASN A 165 -16.60 -0.48 11.35
CA ASN A 165 -15.60 0.49 10.90
C ASN A 165 -14.33 0.51 11.78
N GLU A 166 -14.47 0.44 13.10
CA GLU A 166 -13.31 0.44 14.01
C GLU A 166 -12.47 -0.83 13.83
N LEU A 167 -13.12 -1.99 13.74
CA LEU A 167 -12.45 -3.25 13.45
C LEU A 167 -11.74 -3.19 12.09
N LEU A 168 -12.44 -2.78 11.04
CA LEU A 168 -11.91 -2.76 9.68
C LEU A 168 -10.79 -1.72 9.51
N THR A 169 -10.79 -0.65 10.30
CA THR A 169 -9.68 0.31 10.35
C THR A 169 -8.40 -0.33 10.93
N ALA A 170 -8.54 -1.22 11.90
CA ALA A 170 -7.42 -1.98 12.46
C ALA A 170 -6.94 -3.11 11.53
N CYS A 171 -7.79 -3.56 10.59
CA CYS A 171 -7.43 -4.58 9.60
C CYS A 171 -6.43 -4.05 8.57
N ASP A 172 -5.48 -4.91 8.17
CA ASP A 172 -4.66 -4.67 6.98
C ASP A 172 -5.42 -5.02 5.70
N PHE A 173 -4.84 -4.66 4.55
CA PHE A 173 -5.47 -4.88 3.25
C PHE A 173 -5.78 -6.37 3.00
N GLY A 174 -4.90 -7.28 3.44
CA GLY A 174 -5.10 -8.72 3.27
C GLY A 174 -6.35 -9.21 4.00
N HIS A 175 -6.57 -8.74 5.23
CA HIS A 175 -7.80 -9.02 5.97
C HIS A 175 -9.05 -8.55 5.22
N LEU A 176 -9.02 -7.38 4.57
CA LEU A 176 -10.15 -6.89 3.77
C LEU A 176 -10.44 -7.82 2.59
N VAL A 177 -9.40 -8.28 1.88
CA VAL A 177 -9.55 -9.23 0.76
C VAL A 177 -10.17 -10.54 1.24
N PHE A 178 -9.73 -11.09 2.37
CA PHE A 178 -10.31 -12.32 2.92
C PHE A 178 -11.79 -12.16 3.26
N LEU A 179 -12.17 -11.05 3.89
CA LEU A 179 -13.57 -10.80 4.22
C LEU A 179 -14.44 -10.68 2.96
N ILE A 180 -13.96 -10.02 1.91
CA ILE A 180 -14.66 -9.93 0.61
C ILE A 180 -14.77 -11.32 -0.03
N GLU A 181 -13.68 -12.09 0.01
CA GLU A 181 -13.61 -13.43 -0.58
C GLU A 181 -14.62 -14.39 0.07
N ASP A 182 -14.68 -14.40 1.40
CA ASP A 182 -15.56 -15.27 2.18
C ASP A 182 -17.04 -14.88 2.06
N HIS A 183 -17.31 -13.61 1.78
CA HIS A 183 -18.65 -13.05 1.62
C HIS A 183 -18.97 -12.70 0.17
N TRP A 184 -18.34 -13.40 -0.78
CA TRP A 184 -18.40 -13.01 -2.20
C TRP A 184 -19.82 -12.84 -2.73
N SER A 185 -20.78 -13.66 -2.29
CA SER A 185 -22.19 -13.51 -2.70
C SER A 185 -22.79 -12.13 -2.37
N LEU A 186 -22.32 -11.48 -1.30
CA LEU A 186 -22.73 -10.12 -0.92
C LEU A 186 -22.04 -9.05 -1.77
N PHE A 187 -20.77 -9.28 -2.10
CA PHE A 187 -19.94 -8.30 -2.80
C PHE A 187 -20.03 -8.41 -4.32
N ALA A 188 -20.36 -9.57 -4.88
CA ALA A 188 -20.42 -9.81 -6.32
C ALA A 188 -21.26 -8.77 -7.09
N PRO A 189 -22.42 -8.30 -6.59
CA PRO A 189 -23.20 -7.25 -7.25
C PRO A 189 -22.48 -5.89 -7.34
N LYS A 190 -21.49 -5.62 -6.49
CA LYS A 190 -20.66 -4.41 -6.57
C LYS A 190 -19.51 -4.57 -7.55
N PHE A 191 -19.06 -5.79 -7.82
CA PHE A 191 -18.00 -6.06 -8.79
C PHE A 191 -18.61 -6.26 -10.19
N VAL A 192 -19.13 -5.17 -10.76
CA VAL A 192 -19.69 -5.13 -12.11
C VAL A 192 -18.87 -4.18 -12.97
N PHE A 193 -18.43 -4.66 -14.12
CA PHE A 193 -17.68 -3.87 -15.09
C PHE A 193 -18.31 -3.99 -16.47
N LYS A 194 -18.59 -2.84 -17.10
CA LYS A 194 -19.29 -2.75 -18.40
C LYS A 194 -20.58 -3.58 -18.44
N GLY A 195 -21.32 -3.59 -17.33
CA GLY A 195 -22.59 -4.33 -17.20
C GLY A 195 -22.45 -5.83 -16.97
N GLN A 196 -21.23 -6.36 -16.83
CA GLN A 196 -21.00 -7.78 -16.55
C GLN A 196 -20.44 -7.97 -15.14
N MET A 197 -20.97 -8.97 -14.42
CA MET A 197 -20.45 -9.38 -13.13
C MET A 197 -19.05 -9.98 -13.31
N VAL A 198 -18.13 -9.54 -12.46
CA VAL A 198 -16.72 -9.93 -12.54
C VAL A 198 -16.55 -11.26 -11.80
N PRO A 199 -15.83 -12.24 -12.35
CA PRO A 199 -15.57 -13.50 -11.65
C PRO A 199 -14.80 -13.27 -10.34
N LYS A 200 -15.18 -13.99 -9.28
CA LYS A 200 -14.52 -13.93 -7.96
C LYS A 200 -12.99 -13.97 -8.06
N GLN A 201 -12.47 -14.95 -8.82
CA GLN A 201 -11.03 -15.16 -8.95
C GLN A 201 -10.33 -13.94 -9.57
N LEU A 202 -10.95 -13.30 -10.55
CA LEU A 202 -10.40 -12.10 -11.20
C LEU A 202 -10.41 -10.90 -10.25
N ALA A 203 -11.51 -10.70 -9.52
CA ALA A 203 -11.62 -9.64 -8.53
C ALA A 203 -10.58 -9.78 -7.41
N VAL A 204 -10.42 -10.99 -6.86
CA VAL A 204 -9.40 -11.29 -5.84
C VAL A 204 -7.99 -11.07 -6.39
N THR A 205 -7.71 -11.51 -7.63
CA THR A 205 -6.41 -11.31 -8.29
C THR A 205 -6.06 -9.82 -8.41
N TRP A 206 -7.04 -8.97 -8.74
CA TRP A 206 -6.82 -7.52 -8.80
C TRP A 206 -6.62 -6.90 -7.42
N LEU A 207 -7.37 -7.34 -6.40
CA LEU A 207 -7.16 -6.89 -5.03
C LEU A 207 -5.77 -7.28 -4.50
N ASP A 208 -5.31 -8.50 -4.78
CA ASP A 208 -3.96 -8.95 -4.43
C ASP A 208 -2.88 -8.13 -5.15
N ARG A 209 -3.08 -7.81 -6.43
CA ARG A 209 -2.16 -6.94 -7.17
C ARG A 209 -2.06 -5.54 -6.56
N ILE A 210 -3.17 -4.99 -6.07
CA ILE A 210 -3.19 -3.71 -5.34
C ILE A 210 -2.44 -3.84 -4.02
N ARG A 211 -2.67 -4.91 -3.25
CA ARG A 211 -1.98 -5.19 -1.99
C ARG A 211 -0.46 -5.27 -2.17
N ASP A 212 -0.01 -6.02 -3.17
CA ASP A 212 1.41 -6.26 -3.40
C ASP A 212 2.11 -4.96 -3.86
N ALA A 213 1.46 -4.20 -4.75
CA ALA A 213 1.95 -2.88 -5.17
C ALA A 213 2.00 -1.88 -4.02
N ARG A 214 0.96 -1.84 -3.18
CA ARG A 214 0.91 -1.04 -1.96
C ARG A 214 2.10 -1.35 -1.07
N ASN A 215 2.32 -2.63 -0.75
CA ASN A 215 3.42 -3.06 0.12
C ASN A 215 4.79 -2.72 -0.49
N ALA A 216 4.99 -2.92 -1.79
CA ALA A 216 6.21 -2.54 -2.49
C ALA A 216 6.48 -1.03 -2.36
N VAL A 217 5.46 -0.20 -2.59
CA VAL A 217 5.56 1.25 -2.48
C VAL A 217 5.89 1.69 -1.04
N TYR A 218 5.22 1.14 -0.02
CA TYR A 218 5.53 1.44 1.40
C TYR A 218 6.96 1.05 1.80
N HIS A 219 7.51 -0.02 1.22
CA HIS A 219 8.87 -0.48 1.49
C HIS A 219 9.92 0.06 0.50
N HIS A 220 9.56 1.04 -0.32
CA HIS A 220 10.43 1.65 -1.34
C HIS A 220 11.08 0.61 -2.27
N GLN A 221 10.31 -0.40 -2.66
CA GLN A 221 10.75 -1.48 -3.53
C GLN A 221 10.34 -1.18 -4.97
N SER A 222 11.27 -1.35 -5.91
CA SER A 222 10.95 -1.28 -7.34
C SER A 222 9.92 -2.36 -7.69
N PHE A 223 8.83 -1.98 -8.34
CA PHE A 223 7.75 -2.89 -8.70
C PHE A 223 7.47 -2.82 -10.21
N GLU A 224 7.87 -3.88 -10.94
CA GLU A 224 7.64 -3.99 -12.40
C GLU A 224 6.15 -3.99 -12.77
N GLY A 225 5.27 -4.38 -11.84
CA GLY A 225 3.83 -4.45 -12.06
C GLY A 225 3.07 -3.13 -11.91
N ALA A 226 3.75 -2.00 -11.69
CA ALA A 226 3.14 -0.73 -11.28
C ALA A 226 2.01 -0.23 -12.22
N PRO A 227 2.15 -0.30 -13.55
CA PRO A 227 1.06 0.08 -14.45
C PRO A 227 -0.22 -0.73 -14.19
N GLY A 228 -0.10 -2.06 -14.09
CA GLY A 228 -1.28 -2.89 -13.85
C GLY A 228 -1.85 -2.81 -12.43
N ALA A 229 -1.12 -2.21 -11.46
CA ALA A 229 -1.70 -1.89 -10.15
C ALA A 229 -2.56 -0.63 -10.19
N TYR A 230 -2.20 0.35 -11.03
CA TYR A 230 -3.05 1.50 -11.31
C TYR A 230 -4.34 1.06 -11.99
N ASP A 231 -4.23 0.23 -13.04
CA ASP A 231 -5.39 -0.30 -13.76
C ASP A 231 -6.30 -1.13 -12.85
N ALA A 232 -5.71 -1.95 -11.96
CA ALA A 232 -6.47 -2.69 -10.95
C ALA A 232 -7.18 -1.75 -9.96
N GLY A 233 -6.51 -0.70 -9.49
CA GLY A 233 -7.10 0.31 -8.60
C GLY A 233 -8.26 1.08 -9.25
N ASP A 234 -8.08 1.53 -10.49
CA ASP A 234 -9.12 2.19 -11.27
C ASP A 234 -10.31 1.24 -11.52
N PHE A 235 -10.03 -0.01 -11.86
CA PHE A 235 -11.05 -1.03 -12.00
C PHE A 235 -11.88 -1.24 -10.71
N VAL A 236 -11.21 -1.45 -9.57
CA VAL A 236 -11.88 -1.74 -8.29
C VAL A 236 -12.71 -0.54 -7.84
N THR A 237 -12.17 0.67 -7.99
CA THR A 237 -12.91 1.88 -7.65
C THR A 237 -14.13 2.09 -8.55
N GLN A 238 -14.03 1.83 -9.86
CA GLN A 238 -15.17 1.88 -10.77
C GLN A 238 -16.28 0.90 -10.36
N CYS A 239 -15.92 -0.33 -9.98
CA CYS A 239 -16.87 -1.32 -9.44
C CYS A 239 -17.57 -0.79 -8.19
N LEU A 240 -16.82 -0.20 -7.26
CA LEU A 240 -17.37 0.39 -6.03
C LEU A 240 -18.10 1.73 -6.24
N GLY A 241 -18.22 2.22 -7.49
CA GLY A 241 -18.87 3.49 -7.82
C GLY A 241 -18.02 4.72 -7.47
N VAL A 242 -16.73 4.55 -7.17
CA VAL A 242 -15.77 5.62 -6.89
C VAL A 242 -15.07 6.05 -8.17
N LYS A 243 -15.10 7.35 -8.49
CA LYS A 243 -14.52 7.90 -9.74
C LYS A 243 -13.03 8.26 -9.55
N LEU A 244 -12.15 7.27 -9.51
CA LEU A 244 -10.71 7.48 -9.28
C LEU A 244 -10.04 8.36 -10.34
N ALA A 245 -10.35 8.18 -11.62
CA ALA A 245 -9.80 9.00 -12.71
C ALA A 245 -10.02 10.52 -12.54
N LYS A 246 -11.00 10.94 -11.72
CA LYS A 246 -11.22 12.36 -11.38
C LYS A 246 -10.49 12.78 -10.11
N VAL A 247 -10.41 11.89 -9.12
CA VAL A 247 -9.91 12.19 -7.77
C VAL A 247 -8.37 12.08 -7.72
N HIS A 248 -7.80 11.12 -8.44
CA HIS A 248 -6.36 10.86 -8.43
C HIS A 248 -5.53 12.04 -8.95
N PRO A 249 -5.82 12.65 -10.13
CA PRO A 249 -5.07 13.83 -10.59
C PRO A 249 -5.15 15.03 -9.64
N LEU A 250 -6.30 15.21 -8.96
CA LEU A 250 -6.48 16.27 -7.98
C LEU A 250 -5.60 16.07 -6.75
N ILE A 251 -5.52 14.85 -6.22
CA ILE A 251 -4.70 14.56 -5.04
C ILE A 251 -3.22 14.52 -5.41
N ALA A 252 -2.86 13.86 -6.51
CA ALA A 252 -1.47 13.73 -6.96
C ALA A 252 -0.87 15.06 -7.43
N GLY A 253 -1.70 15.96 -7.96
CA GLY A 253 -1.28 17.30 -8.40
C GLY A 253 -1.38 18.38 -7.30
N ALA A 254 -1.92 18.07 -6.13
CA ALA A 254 -2.06 19.04 -5.05
C ALA A 254 -0.67 19.40 -4.47
N PRO A 255 -0.35 20.70 -4.29
CA PRO A 255 0.88 21.08 -3.62
C PRO A 255 0.85 20.60 -2.17
N CYS A 256 1.91 19.92 -1.73
CA CYS A 256 2.06 19.52 -0.34
C CYS A 256 2.28 20.78 0.51
N LYS A 257 1.22 21.23 1.19
CA LYS A 257 1.26 22.30 2.19
C LYS A 257 0.94 21.70 3.55
N PRO A 258 1.54 22.18 4.65
CA PRO A 258 1.14 21.75 5.99
C PRO A 258 -0.39 21.88 6.14
N PRO A 259 -1.10 20.79 6.47
CA PRO A 259 -2.54 20.85 6.68
C PRO A 259 -2.89 21.92 7.72
N PRO A 260 -3.96 22.69 7.52
CA PRO A 260 -4.36 23.76 8.45
C PRO A 260 -4.71 23.24 9.85
N TYR A 261 -4.88 21.92 10.01
CA TYR A 261 -5.20 21.24 11.27
C TYR A 261 -3.98 20.85 12.10
N PHE A 262 -2.75 20.99 11.58
CA PHE A 262 -1.58 20.92 12.45
C PHE A 262 -1.52 22.21 13.25
N PRO A 263 -1.66 22.18 14.59
CA PRO A 263 -1.57 23.39 15.38
C PRO A 263 -0.23 24.05 15.10
N LYS A 264 -0.25 25.31 14.67
CA LYS A 264 0.96 26.12 14.60
C LYS A 264 1.55 26.11 16.00
N LEU A 265 2.80 25.66 16.14
CA LEU A 265 3.56 25.77 17.38
C LEU A 265 3.47 27.23 17.83
N VAL A 266 2.70 27.48 18.89
CA VAL A 266 2.66 28.78 19.54
C VAL A 266 4.04 28.94 20.16
N ALA A 267 4.78 29.97 19.72
CA ALA A 267 6.10 30.26 20.27
C ALA A 267 6.01 30.33 21.81
N PRO A 268 7.00 29.78 22.55
CA PRO A 268 7.00 29.86 24.00
C PRO A 268 6.90 31.33 24.39
N ARG A 269 5.91 31.66 25.24
CA ARG A 269 5.79 32.99 25.82
C ARG A 269 7.16 33.33 26.41
N GLN A 270 7.79 34.38 25.88
CA GLN A 270 8.96 34.96 26.52
C GLN A 270 8.57 35.24 27.97
N ALA A 271 9.30 34.65 28.91
CA ALA A 271 9.17 35.01 30.30
C ALA A 271 9.43 36.51 30.39
N ALA A 272 8.43 37.25 30.84
CA ALA A 272 8.59 38.67 31.14
C ALA A 272 9.66 38.82 32.24
N PRO A 273 10.46 39.90 32.19
CA PRO A 273 11.63 40.10 33.05
C PRO A 273 11.31 40.10 34.55
#